data_AF-A0A2I0L7T5-F1
#
_entry.id   AF-A0A2I0L7T5-F1
#
_cell.length_a   1.000
_cell.length_b   1.000
_cell.length_c   1.000
_cell.angle_alpha   90.00
_cell.angle_beta   90.00
_cell.angle_gamma   90.00
#
_symmetry.space_group_name_H-M   'P 1'
#
loop_
_entity.id
_entity.type
_entity.pdbx_description
1 polymer ?
#
loop_
_entity_poly.entity_id
_entity_poly.type
_entity_poly.pdbx_seq_one_letter_code
_entity_poly.pdbx_strand_id
1 'polypeptide(L)'
;MGRKRDSPSAASSLLRWLRRLPMKMKVFLGLTFAAVTLIILRLTLGSHIHKVYIISELCHAIGIIVLIYKLTTQRTCSGLSLKSQELTAIFLVTRFVWSVYIEQNIHTILDLVTLVSTLWVIYMIRFKLKSTYIKELDNLPMYYIVVPCAVLSALVHPHTNYFPIGRFFFAFSAYIEAVSVLPQLRLMQNAKMIEPFTGHYVFALGLARFLAWAYWLIKTYETGGAYFFFTGSGYFWTLGAVLAEIVQSFILIDFCYYYIRRLTMRCLGNIDLTIHCRSKDDDLGNHMIYYDDFYIFKFQVNIKGRSLGAVAQDVARNQEITVEIYNALPKDLIIMIHCKSKNDDLGPHTVFAHQFYTFRFRVNFWETTLFFFRFTWKDILATLNIFDAWRERYRCLMYCWWVAQGNALLGFKQNYSIADIHFMWRPQPANVSTTKEG
;
A
#
# COMPACT_ATOMS: atom_id res chain seq x y z
N MET A 1 1.30 -33.94 -23.15
CA MET A 1 2.61 -33.29 -22.89
C MET A 1 2.68 -32.87 -21.44
N GLY A 2 3.49 -33.56 -20.63
CA GLY A 2 3.62 -33.29 -19.19
C GLY A 2 4.38 -32.01 -18.93
N ARG A 3 3.77 -31.08 -18.17
CA ARG A 3 4.42 -29.88 -17.68
C ARG A 3 5.45 -30.32 -16.63
N LYS A 4 6.75 -30.19 -16.95
CA LYS A 4 7.84 -30.37 -15.98
C LYS A 4 7.54 -29.49 -14.76
N ARG A 5 7.43 -30.11 -13.59
CA ARG A 5 7.35 -29.42 -12.31
C ARG A 5 8.78 -28.99 -12.00
N ASP A 6 9.13 -27.76 -12.36
CA ASP A 6 10.47 -27.24 -12.10
C ASP A 6 10.76 -27.31 -10.61
N SER A 7 11.90 -27.92 -10.26
CA SER A 7 12.39 -27.95 -8.89
C SER A 7 12.57 -26.52 -8.40
N PRO A 8 12.18 -26.22 -7.14
CA PRO A 8 12.30 -24.86 -6.64
C PRO A 8 13.76 -24.41 -6.67
N SER A 9 14.04 -23.30 -7.35
CA SER A 9 15.38 -22.72 -7.43
C SER A 9 15.96 -22.47 -6.04
N ALA A 10 17.28 -22.52 -5.88
CA ALA A 10 17.93 -22.24 -4.60
C ALA A 10 17.47 -20.90 -3.99
N ALA A 11 17.27 -19.88 -4.84
CA ALA A 11 16.69 -18.60 -4.45
C ALA A 11 15.28 -18.74 -3.86
N SER A 12 14.40 -19.54 -4.48
CA SER A 12 13.04 -19.76 -4.00
C SER A 12 12.96 -20.49 -2.65
N SER A 13 13.93 -21.37 -2.39
CA SER A 13 14.06 -22.10 -1.13
C SER A 13 14.59 -21.20 -0.01
N LEU A 14 15.59 -20.36 -0.32
CA LEU A 14 16.17 -19.38 0.59
C LEU A 14 15.14 -18.29 0.99
N LEU A 15 14.34 -17.82 0.04
CA LEU A 15 13.24 -16.87 0.28
C LEU A 15 12.12 -17.46 1.16
N ARG A 16 11.75 -18.72 0.95
CA ARG A 16 10.77 -19.42 1.80
C ARG A 16 11.28 -19.66 3.22
N TRP A 17 12.59 -19.86 3.38
CA TRP A 17 13.22 -19.95 4.70
C TRP A 17 13.21 -18.58 5.39
N LEU A 18 13.67 -17.52 4.71
CA LEU A 18 13.65 -16.14 5.18
C LEU A 18 12.27 -15.69 5.69
N ARG A 19 11.19 -16.08 4.99
CA ARG A 19 9.82 -15.74 5.41
C ARG A 19 9.43 -16.34 6.76
N ARG A 20 9.88 -17.56 7.05
CA ARG A 20 9.53 -18.29 8.29
C ARG A 20 10.27 -17.79 9.52
N LEU A 21 11.28 -16.93 9.34
CA LEU A 21 12.02 -16.35 10.45
C LEU A 21 11.18 -15.34 11.24
N PRO A 22 11.35 -15.27 12.56
CA PRO A 22 10.73 -14.22 13.38
C PRO A 22 11.26 -12.84 12.99
N MET A 23 10.46 -11.78 13.20
CA MET A 23 10.82 -10.41 12.77
C MET A 23 12.16 -9.95 13.35
N LYS A 24 12.49 -10.30 14.59
CA LYS A 24 13.78 -10.00 15.22
C LYS A 24 14.96 -10.56 14.42
N MET A 25 14.83 -11.78 13.92
CA MET A 25 15.89 -12.45 13.14
C MET A 25 16.01 -11.88 11.72
N LYS A 26 14.89 -11.45 11.12
CA LYS A 26 14.91 -10.73 9.82
C LYS A 26 15.63 -9.39 9.92
N VAL A 27 15.34 -8.64 10.99
CA VAL A 27 16.02 -7.36 11.27
C VAL A 27 17.50 -7.59 11.50
N PHE A 28 17.88 -8.56 12.34
CA PHE A 28 19.27 -8.92 12.58
C PHE A 28 19.99 -9.30 11.28
N LEU A 29 19.42 -10.21 10.48
CA LEU A 29 20.01 -10.64 9.22
C LEU A 29 20.15 -9.47 8.24
N GLY A 30 19.15 -8.59 8.16
CA GLY A 30 19.21 -7.36 7.35
C GLY A 30 20.31 -6.41 7.78
N LEU A 31 20.49 -6.17 9.08
CA LEU A 31 21.56 -5.34 9.63
C LEU A 31 22.94 -5.95 9.36
N THR A 32 23.09 -7.26 9.55
CA THR A 32 24.36 -7.95 9.23
C THR A 32 24.67 -7.89 7.73
N PHE A 33 23.69 -8.07 6.86
CA PHE A 33 23.85 -7.95 5.42
C PHE A 33 24.27 -6.54 5.01
N ALA A 34 23.65 -5.51 5.59
CA ALA A 34 24.01 -4.12 5.35
C ALA A 34 25.46 -3.82 5.79
N ALA A 35 25.85 -4.26 7.00
CA ALA A 35 27.20 -4.07 7.52
C ALA A 35 28.25 -4.78 6.65
N VAL A 36 28.01 -6.04 6.28
CA VAL A 36 28.88 -6.80 5.38
C VAL A 36 28.98 -6.13 4.02
N THR A 37 27.87 -5.63 3.47
CA THR A 37 27.87 -4.91 2.18
C THR A 37 28.72 -3.64 2.24
N LEU A 38 28.62 -2.86 3.32
CA LEU A 38 29.45 -1.66 3.51
C LEU A 38 30.94 -2.01 3.64
N ILE A 39 31.28 -3.10 4.34
CA ILE A 39 32.65 -3.59 4.46
C ILE A 39 33.19 -4.05 3.11
N ILE A 40 32.41 -4.84 2.35
CA ILE A 40 32.79 -5.29 1.00
C ILE A 40 33.00 -4.08 0.08
N LEU A 41 32.08 -3.10 0.11
CA LEU A 41 32.17 -1.88 -0.68
C LEU A 41 33.48 -1.13 -0.40
N ARG A 42 33.82 -0.96 0.89
CA ARG A 42 35.09 -0.36 1.32
C ARG A 42 36.30 -1.15 0.83
N LEU A 43 36.31 -2.47 1.04
CA LEU A 43 37.44 -3.33 0.65
C LEU A 43 37.65 -3.38 -0.86
N THR A 44 36.57 -3.34 -1.64
CA THR A 44 36.63 -3.46 -3.10
C THR A 44 37.02 -2.15 -3.76
N LEU A 45 36.51 -1.02 -3.24
CA LEU A 45 36.69 0.28 -3.88
C LEU A 45 37.89 1.05 -3.31
N GLY A 46 38.34 0.79 -2.08
CA GLY A 46 39.53 1.42 -1.50
C GLY A 46 39.58 2.94 -1.75
N SER A 47 40.65 3.42 -2.38
CA SER A 47 40.85 4.83 -2.76
C SER A 47 39.84 5.36 -3.80
N HIS A 48 39.11 4.47 -4.48
CA HIS A 48 38.10 4.78 -5.48
C HIS A 48 36.67 4.88 -4.92
N ILE A 49 36.49 5.10 -3.62
CA ILE A 49 35.17 5.23 -2.98
C ILE A 49 34.28 6.31 -3.62
N HIS A 50 34.87 7.35 -4.24
CA HIS A 50 34.15 8.36 -5.03
C HIS A 50 33.34 7.76 -6.20
N LYS A 51 33.71 6.57 -6.70
CA LYS A 51 32.94 5.87 -7.73
C LYS A 51 31.56 5.42 -7.24
N VAL A 52 31.37 5.20 -5.93
CA VAL A 52 30.05 4.85 -5.36
C VAL A 52 29.03 5.95 -5.63
N TYR A 53 29.45 7.20 -5.45
CA TYR A 53 28.61 8.36 -5.72
C TYR A 53 28.22 8.42 -7.20
N ILE A 54 29.16 8.18 -8.11
CA ILE A 54 28.88 8.14 -9.55
C ILE A 54 27.90 7.00 -9.88
N ILE A 55 28.07 5.82 -9.28
CA ILE A 55 27.13 4.69 -9.46
C ILE A 55 25.72 5.04 -8.95
N SER A 56 25.62 5.75 -7.82
CA SER A 56 24.35 6.28 -7.32
C SER A 56 23.66 7.16 -8.37
N GLU A 57 24.37 8.11 -8.95
CA GLU A 57 23.82 8.99 -9.99
C GLU A 57 23.42 8.22 -11.26
N LEU A 58 24.19 7.20 -11.65
CA LEU A 58 23.82 6.31 -12.76
C LEU A 58 22.53 5.53 -12.46
N CYS A 59 22.35 5.02 -11.23
CA CYS A 59 21.10 4.39 -10.82
C CYS A 59 19.92 5.36 -10.91
N HIS A 60 20.10 6.60 -10.48
CA HIS A 60 19.07 7.63 -10.59
C HIS A 60 18.73 7.95 -12.06
N ALA A 61 19.75 8.10 -12.91
CA ALA A 61 19.59 8.33 -14.33
C ALA A 61 18.81 7.19 -15.02
N ILE A 62 19.07 5.93 -14.65
CA ILE A 62 18.27 4.77 -15.13
C ILE A 62 16.80 4.94 -14.75
N GLY A 63 16.51 5.35 -13.51
CA GLY A 63 15.14 5.65 -13.08
C GLY A 63 14.47 6.71 -13.94
N ILE A 64 15.18 7.81 -14.23
CA ILE A 64 14.69 8.89 -15.10
C ILE A 64 14.45 8.39 -16.53
N ILE A 65 15.34 7.55 -17.08
CA ILE A 65 15.16 6.96 -18.40
C ILE A 65 13.90 6.10 -18.46
N VAL A 66 13.63 5.29 -17.42
CA VAL A 66 12.38 4.52 -17.31
C VAL A 66 11.16 5.44 -17.30
N LEU A 67 11.25 6.57 -16.61
CA LEU A 67 10.19 7.56 -16.58
C LEU A 67 9.98 8.25 -17.94
N ILE A 68 11.07 8.61 -18.63
CA ILE A 68 11.03 9.17 -19.99
C ILE A 68 10.37 8.19 -20.94
N TYR A 69 10.78 6.92 -20.93
CA TYR A 69 10.17 5.87 -21.74
C TYR A 69 8.65 5.76 -21.50
N LYS A 70 8.23 5.80 -20.23
CA LYS A 70 6.80 5.82 -19.89
C LYS A 70 6.09 7.03 -20.51
N LEU A 71 6.62 8.23 -20.35
CA LEU A 71 5.96 9.46 -20.80
C LEU A 71 5.92 9.56 -22.34
N THR A 72 6.92 9.03 -23.06
CA THR A 72 6.96 9.04 -24.52
C THR A 72 6.17 7.90 -25.16
N THR A 73 6.35 6.67 -24.69
CA THR A 73 5.76 5.46 -25.29
C THR A 73 4.37 5.18 -24.75
N GLN A 74 4.19 5.19 -23.42
CA GLN A 74 2.88 4.89 -22.80
C GLN A 74 1.93 6.10 -22.80
N ARG A 75 2.44 7.30 -23.12
CA ARG A 75 1.65 8.54 -23.25
C ARG A 75 0.74 8.81 -22.05
N THR A 76 1.23 8.52 -20.85
CA THR A 76 0.50 8.76 -19.60
C THR A 76 1.44 9.20 -18.49
N CYS A 77 1.01 10.20 -17.71
CA CYS A 77 1.67 10.63 -16.48
C CYS A 77 0.91 10.19 -15.21
N SER A 78 -0.05 9.27 -15.33
CA SER A 78 -0.77 8.72 -14.18
C SER A 78 0.21 8.12 -13.16
N GLY A 79 -0.11 8.25 -11.87
CA GLY A 79 0.75 7.84 -10.77
C GLY A 79 2.01 8.69 -10.53
N LEU A 80 2.25 9.79 -11.29
CA LEU A 80 3.39 10.70 -11.09
C LEU A 80 2.94 12.01 -10.43
N SER A 81 3.64 12.43 -9.37
CA SER A 81 3.39 13.68 -8.66
C SER A 81 4.13 14.81 -9.35
N LEU A 82 3.38 15.80 -9.83
CA LEU A 82 3.94 17.04 -10.38
C LEU A 82 4.68 17.80 -9.28
N LYS A 83 4.13 17.80 -8.05
CA LYS A 83 4.72 18.53 -6.92
C LYS A 83 6.08 18.00 -6.53
N SER A 84 6.28 16.68 -6.56
CA SER A 84 7.59 16.07 -6.30
C SER A 84 8.62 16.45 -7.37
N GLN A 85 8.21 16.49 -8.65
CA GLN A 85 9.09 16.93 -9.74
C GLN A 85 9.46 18.41 -9.63
N GLU A 86 8.52 19.26 -9.22
CA GLU A 86 8.77 20.69 -9.00
C GLU A 86 9.69 20.95 -7.82
N LEU A 87 9.51 20.26 -6.70
CA LEU A 87 10.47 20.31 -5.58
C LEU A 87 11.86 19.81 -6.02
N THR A 88 11.89 18.79 -6.88
CA THR A 88 13.14 18.27 -7.45
C THR A 88 13.84 19.32 -8.32
N ALA A 89 13.10 19.99 -9.20
CA ALA A 89 13.64 21.09 -9.99
C ALA A 89 14.13 22.25 -9.12
N ILE A 90 13.40 22.62 -8.05
CA ILE A 90 13.80 23.70 -7.13
C ILE A 90 15.18 23.41 -6.53
N PHE A 91 15.39 22.25 -5.91
CA PHE A 91 16.69 21.97 -5.30
C PHE A 91 17.80 21.81 -6.33
N LEU A 92 17.52 21.22 -7.50
CA LEU A 92 18.51 21.08 -8.57
C LEU A 92 18.93 22.43 -9.15
N VAL A 93 18.00 23.37 -9.36
CA VAL A 93 18.32 24.74 -9.78
C VAL A 93 19.19 25.42 -8.73
N THR A 94 18.77 25.37 -7.46
CA THR A 94 19.54 25.98 -6.37
C THR A 94 20.96 25.41 -6.29
N ARG A 95 21.10 24.09 -6.42
CA ARG A 95 22.39 23.39 -6.39
C ARG A 95 23.24 23.72 -7.60
N PHE A 96 22.68 23.68 -8.79
CA PHE A 96 23.40 23.99 -10.03
C PHE A 96 23.96 25.41 -10.02
N VAL A 97 23.15 26.41 -9.66
CA VAL A 97 23.58 27.82 -9.57
C VAL A 97 24.73 27.97 -8.57
N TRP A 98 24.62 27.31 -7.42
CA TRP A 98 25.67 27.34 -6.41
C TRP A 98 26.94 26.60 -6.84
N SER A 99 26.79 25.45 -7.47
CA SER A 99 27.89 24.63 -7.96
C SER A 99 28.68 25.35 -9.06
N VAL A 100 28.01 26.02 -10.02
CA VAL A 100 28.69 26.83 -11.04
C VAL A 100 29.52 27.96 -10.42
N TYR A 101 29.07 28.52 -9.30
CA TYR A 101 29.79 29.60 -8.60
C TYR A 101 31.01 29.10 -7.82
N ILE A 102 30.96 27.88 -7.27
CA ILE A 102 32.03 27.32 -6.41
C ILE A 102 32.99 26.42 -7.18
N GLU A 103 32.47 25.44 -7.91
CA GLU A 103 33.23 24.32 -8.47
C GLU A 103 32.65 23.83 -9.81
N GLN A 104 33.41 23.99 -10.90
CA GLN A 104 33.04 23.49 -12.23
C GLN A 104 33.44 22.02 -12.43
N ASN A 105 32.97 21.16 -11.53
CA ASN A 105 33.33 19.74 -11.49
C ASN A 105 32.28 18.86 -12.18
N ILE A 106 32.58 17.55 -12.28
CA ILE A 106 31.68 16.55 -12.88
C ILE A 106 30.27 16.53 -12.25
N HIS A 107 30.17 16.87 -10.96
CA HIS A 107 28.91 16.97 -10.23
C HIS A 107 27.97 18.03 -10.83
N THR A 108 28.52 19.18 -11.24
CA THR A 108 27.75 20.26 -11.87
C THR A 108 27.12 19.81 -13.20
N ILE A 109 27.84 18.98 -13.96
CA ILE A 109 27.33 18.41 -15.23
C ILE A 109 26.21 17.40 -14.95
N LEU A 110 26.36 16.52 -13.96
CA LEU A 110 25.35 15.54 -13.58
C LEU A 110 24.07 16.21 -13.06
N ASP A 111 24.20 17.26 -12.24
CA ASP A 111 23.06 18.06 -11.77
C ASP A 111 22.34 18.75 -12.93
N LEU A 112 23.08 19.30 -13.91
CA LEU A 112 22.50 19.92 -15.09
C LEU A 112 21.71 18.93 -15.95
N VAL A 113 22.27 17.74 -16.21
CA VAL A 113 21.58 16.68 -16.98
C VAL A 113 20.30 16.24 -16.26
N THR A 114 20.37 16.07 -14.95
CA THR A 114 19.21 15.71 -14.12
C THR A 114 18.16 16.82 -14.16
N LEU A 115 18.57 18.09 -14.02
CA LEU A 115 17.70 19.25 -14.07
C LEU A 115 16.96 19.36 -15.41
N VAL A 116 17.68 19.26 -16.53
CA VAL A 116 17.06 19.29 -17.87
C VAL A 116 16.05 18.16 -18.03
N SER A 117 16.38 16.95 -17.57
CA SER A 117 15.47 15.81 -17.62
C SER A 117 14.21 16.02 -16.77
N THR A 118 14.35 16.54 -15.55
CA THR A 118 13.22 16.87 -14.66
C THR A 118 12.35 17.97 -15.25
N LEU A 119 12.94 19.04 -15.82
CA LEU A 119 12.19 20.10 -16.48
C LEU A 119 11.40 19.56 -17.68
N TRP A 120 11.98 18.64 -18.45
CA TRP A 120 11.27 17.95 -19.53
C TRP A 120 10.09 17.12 -19.00
N VAL A 121 10.25 16.39 -17.89
CA VAL A 121 9.16 15.66 -17.23
C VAL A 121 8.04 16.62 -16.80
N ILE A 122 8.38 17.75 -16.16
CA ILE A 122 7.42 18.78 -15.75
C ILE A 122 6.66 19.34 -16.97
N TYR A 123 7.38 19.64 -18.06
CA TYR A 123 6.77 20.08 -19.32
C TYR A 123 5.77 19.05 -19.85
N MET A 124 6.15 17.77 -19.86
CA MET A 124 5.28 16.68 -20.30
C MET A 124 4.01 16.61 -19.45
N ILE A 125 4.10 16.70 -18.13
CA ILE A 125 2.93 16.67 -17.24
C ILE A 125 2.03 17.90 -17.45
N ARG A 126 2.61 19.11 -17.46
CA ARG A 126 1.84 20.37 -17.48
C ARG A 126 1.15 20.65 -18.82
N PHE A 127 1.79 20.27 -19.94
CA PHE A 127 1.34 20.66 -21.27
C PHE A 127 0.88 19.49 -22.14
N LYS A 128 1.68 18.42 -22.24
CA LYS A 128 1.41 17.33 -23.21
C LYS A 128 0.47 16.25 -22.67
N LEU A 129 0.62 15.89 -21.40
CA LEU A 129 -0.08 14.76 -20.74
C LEU A 129 -1.02 15.23 -19.62
N LYS A 130 -1.39 16.52 -19.64
CA LYS A 130 -2.22 17.17 -18.61
C LYS A 130 -3.51 16.41 -18.32
N SER A 131 -4.14 15.79 -19.33
CA SER A 131 -5.38 15.02 -19.17
C SER A 131 -5.22 13.75 -18.34
N THR A 132 -4.02 13.17 -18.28
CA THR A 132 -3.72 11.95 -17.50
C THR A 132 -3.21 12.24 -16.09
N TYR A 133 -3.03 13.52 -15.75
CA TYR A 133 -2.59 13.94 -14.41
C TYR A 133 -3.78 14.01 -13.45
N ILE A 134 -3.71 13.24 -12.35
CA ILE A 134 -4.79 13.13 -11.37
C ILE A 134 -4.47 14.05 -10.18
N LYS A 135 -4.90 15.31 -10.27
CA LYS A 135 -4.59 16.36 -9.30
C LYS A 135 -5.13 16.06 -7.90
N GLU A 136 -6.24 15.34 -7.81
CA GLU A 136 -6.94 14.97 -6.57
C GLU A 136 -6.08 14.07 -5.67
N LEU A 137 -5.21 13.26 -6.29
CA LEU A 137 -4.28 12.38 -5.58
C LEU A 137 -3.01 13.12 -5.15
N ASP A 138 -2.62 14.18 -5.86
CA ASP A 138 -1.43 15.01 -5.59
C ASP A 138 -1.74 16.17 -4.65
N ASN A 139 -2.35 15.87 -3.49
CA ASN A 139 -2.97 16.86 -2.62
C ASN A 139 -2.05 17.48 -1.57
N LEU A 140 -0.80 17.01 -1.39
CA LEU A 140 0.14 17.53 -0.39
C LEU A 140 0.56 18.98 -0.72
N PRO A 141 0.26 19.99 0.11
CA PRO A 141 0.66 21.36 -0.19
C PRO A 141 2.17 21.56 -0.09
N MET A 142 2.77 22.27 -1.06
CA MET A 142 4.23 22.45 -1.13
C MET A 142 4.82 23.25 0.03
N TYR A 143 4.07 24.18 0.61
CA TYR A 143 4.57 25.03 1.69
C TYR A 143 4.92 24.23 2.95
N TYR A 144 4.27 23.08 3.19
CA TYR A 144 4.63 22.16 4.29
C TYR A 144 6.02 21.53 4.12
N ILE A 145 6.58 21.59 2.91
CA ILE A 145 7.94 21.12 2.63
C ILE A 145 8.89 22.32 2.55
N VAL A 146 8.57 23.29 1.69
CA VAL A 146 9.48 24.41 1.38
C VAL A 146 9.74 25.29 2.62
N VAL A 147 8.72 25.61 3.42
CA VAL A 147 8.88 26.52 4.57
C VAL A 147 9.75 25.90 5.67
N PRO A 148 9.51 24.66 6.15
CA PRO A 148 10.41 24.03 7.12
C PRO A 148 11.85 23.90 6.63
N CYS A 149 12.06 23.55 5.35
CA CYS A 149 13.39 23.49 4.77
C CYS A 149 14.08 24.86 4.76
N ALA A 150 13.37 25.94 4.41
CA ALA A 150 13.90 27.30 4.44
C ALA A 150 14.25 27.75 5.86
N VAL A 151 13.37 27.53 6.84
CA VAL A 151 13.64 27.84 8.25
C VAL A 151 14.85 27.06 8.74
N LEU A 152 14.92 25.76 8.47
CA LEU A 152 16.06 24.93 8.88
C LEU A 152 17.36 25.39 8.22
N SER A 153 17.32 25.83 6.95
CA SER A 153 18.49 26.38 6.25
C SER A 153 18.97 27.70 6.84
N ALA A 154 18.06 28.54 7.33
CA ALA A 154 18.44 29.78 8.02
C ALA A 154 19.17 29.47 9.35
N LEU A 155 18.74 28.43 10.06
CA LEU A 155 19.30 28.04 11.37
C LEU A 155 20.56 27.19 11.26
N VAL A 156 20.59 26.26 10.30
CA VAL A 156 21.63 25.23 10.13
C VAL A 156 22.13 25.28 8.69
N HIS A 157 23.24 25.98 8.48
CA HIS A 157 23.91 26.11 7.19
C HIS A 157 25.44 26.07 7.38
N PRO A 158 26.23 25.75 6.33
CA PRO A 158 27.68 25.69 6.47
C PRO A 158 28.25 27.06 6.80
N HIS A 159 29.23 27.09 7.71
CA HIS A 159 29.97 28.31 8.05
C HIS A 159 31.30 28.34 7.28
N THR A 160 31.20 28.71 6.00
CA THR A 160 32.34 28.83 5.06
C THR A 160 32.69 30.30 4.81
N ASN A 161 33.65 30.63 3.95
CA ASN A 161 33.97 32.02 3.60
C ASN A 161 33.08 32.61 2.49
N TYR A 162 32.18 31.81 1.88
CA TYR A 162 31.32 32.26 0.79
C TYR A 162 30.25 33.26 1.25
N PHE A 163 29.58 33.93 0.32
CA PHE A 163 28.55 34.91 0.68
C PHE A 163 27.36 34.28 1.46
N PRO A 164 26.73 34.99 2.43
CA PRO A 164 25.73 34.40 3.32
C PRO A 164 24.53 33.77 2.62
N ILE A 165 23.99 34.42 1.58
CA ILE A 165 22.81 33.90 0.87
C ILE A 165 23.09 32.58 0.13
N GLY A 166 24.34 32.33 -0.19
CA GLY A 166 24.79 31.14 -0.87
C GLY A 166 24.92 29.93 0.05
N ARG A 167 25.43 30.17 1.27
CA ARG A 167 25.43 29.16 2.35
C ARG A 167 24.01 28.69 2.65
N PHE A 168 23.07 29.64 2.70
CA PHE A 168 21.65 29.35 2.85
C PHE A 168 21.13 28.47 1.71
N PHE A 169 21.36 28.85 0.44
CA PHE A 169 20.87 28.10 -0.71
C PHE A 169 21.46 26.69 -0.81
N PHE A 170 22.73 26.52 -0.44
CA PHE A 170 23.35 25.20 -0.34
C PHE A 170 22.61 24.32 0.66
N ALA A 171 22.38 24.84 1.87
CA ALA A 171 21.63 24.15 2.92
C ALA A 171 20.20 23.82 2.50
N PHE A 172 19.52 24.78 1.90
CA PHE A 172 18.17 24.66 1.39
C PHE A 172 18.04 23.56 0.34
N SER A 173 19.00 23.45 -0.58
CA SER A 173 18.99 22.40 -1.59
C SER A 173 19.08 21.01 -0.97
N ALA A 174 19.94 20.81 0.04
CA ALA A 174 20.10 19.53 0.71
C ALA A 174 18.84 19.14 1.51
N TYR A 175 18.25 20.10 2.23
CA TYR A 175 17.05 19.82 3.01
C TYR A 175 15.82 19.57 2.14
N ILE A 176 15.61 20.31 1.04
CA ILE A 176 14.52 20.00 0.11
C ILE A 176 14.72 18.64 -0.54
N GLU A 177 15.94 18.32 -0.97
CA GLU A 177 16.24 17.03 -1.58
C GLU A 177 15.86 15.85 -0.68
N ALA A 178 16.11 15.96 0.63
CA ALA A 178 15.80 14.90 1.59
C ALA A 178 14.30 14.55 1.64
N VAL A 179 13.42 15.50 1.33
CA VAL A 179 11.96 15.36 1.50
C VAL A 179 11.16 15.57 0.20
N SER A 180 11.82 15.89 -0.92
CA SER A 180 11.17 16.19 -2.20
C SER A 180 10.36 15.03 -2.78
N VAL A 181 10.64 13.79 -2.34
CA VAL A 181 9.93 12.58 -2.75
C VAL A 181 8.59 12.37 -2.01
N LEU A 182 8.34 13.09 -0.90
CA LEU A 182 7.13 12.92 -0.10
C LEU A 182 5.82 13.07 -0.89
N PRO A 183 5.63 14.08 -1.76
CA PRO A 183 4.42 14.17 -2.56
C PRO A 183 4.21 12.96 -3.48
N GLN A 184 5.29 12.39 -4.03
CA GLN A 184 5.24 11.20 -4.87
C GLN A 184 4.75 9.98 -4.09
N LEU A 185 5.32 9.73 -2.89
CA LEU A 185 4.89 8.62 -2.05
C LEU A 185 3.45 8.79 -1.56
N ARG A 186 3.06 10.01 -1.18
CA ARG A 186 1.69 10.33 -0.77
C ARG A 186 0.68 10.09 -1.90
N LEU A 187 1.02 10.49 -3.13
CA LEU A 187 0.20 10.23 -4.30
C LEU A 187 0.02 8.74 -4.53
N MET A 188 1.09 7.95 -4.43
CA MET A 188 1.03 6.49 -4.59
C MET A 188 0.19 5.80 -3.51
N GLN A 189 0.26 6.29 -2.26
CA GLN A 189 -0.62 5.84 -1.17
C GLN A 189 -2.09 6.18 -1.44
N ASN A 190 -2.36 7.40 -1.92
CA ASN A 190 -3.72 7.84 -2.25
C ASN A 190 -4.30 7.07 -3.44
N ALA A 191 -3.47 6.73 -4.43
CA ALA A 191 -3.88 6.02 -5.65
C ALA A 191 -4.31 4.57 -5.39
N LYS A 192 -3.86 3.96 -4.29
CA LYS A 192 -4.07 2.53 -3.93
C LYS A 192 -3.58 1.50 -4.96
N MET A 193 -3.03 1.95 -6.08
CA MET A 193 -2.41 1.12 -7.11
C MET A 193 -1.09 1.76 -7.52
N ILE A 194 -0.04 0.95 -7.55
CA ILE A 194 1.29 1.37 -7.97
C ILE A 194 1.50 0.93 -9.41
N GLU A 195 1.56 1.91 -10.31
CA GLU A 195 1.96 1.69 -11.69
C GLU A 195 3.38 1.13 -11.78
N PRO A 196 3.62 0.06 -12.57
CA PRO A 196 4.93 -0.60 -12.62
C PRO A 196 6.09 0.35 -12.94
N PHE A 197 5.98 1.13 -14.01
CA PHE A 197 7.04 2.05 -14.45
C PHE A 197 7.37 3.13 -13.43
N THR A 198 6.34 3.73 -12.81
CA THR A 198 6.56 4.67 -11.70
C THR A 198 7.22 3.98 -10.53
N GLY A 199 6.82 2.74 -10.21
CA GLY A 199 7.44 1.94 -9.16
C GLY A 199 8.92 1.66 -9.42
N HIS A 200 9.30 1.31 -10.66
CA HIS A 200 10.70 1.14 -11.07
C HIS A 200 11.51 2.43 -10.89
N TYR A 201 10.95 3.58 -11.31
CA TYR A 201 11.59 4.89 -11.13
C TYR A 201 11.82 5.22 -9.65
N VAL A 202 10.80 5.13 -8.81
CA VAL A 202 10.92 5.44 -7.37
C VAL A 202 11.86 4.45 -6.67
N PHE A 203 11.88 3.19 -7.09
CA PHE A 203 12.82 2.20 -6.56
C PHE A 203 14.28 2.51 -6.95
N ALA A 204 14.52 2.88 -8.21
CA ALA A 204 15.84 3.28 -8.68
C ALA A 204 16.33 4.56 -7.96
N LEU A 205 15.43 5.52 -7.74
CA LEU A 205 15.70 6.69 -6.90
C LEU A 205 16.08 6.26 -5.47
N GLY A 206 15.31 5.38 -4.83
CA GLY A 206 15.62 4.84 -3.50
C GLY A 206 16.98 4.17 -3.43
N LEU A 207 17.31 3.31 -4.40
CA LEU A 207 18.61 2.66 -4.47
C LEU A 207 19.76 3.67 -4.60
N ALA A 208 19.60 4.70 -5.45
CA ALA A 208 20.57 5.78 -5.56
C ALA A 208 20.81 6.46 -4.19
N ARG A 209 19.73 6.81 -3.47
CA ARG A 209 19.84 7.46 -2.14
C ARG A 209 20.58 6.60 -1.12
N PHE A 210 20.33 5.29 -1.09
CA PHE A 210 21.07 4.39 -0.20
C PHE A 210 22.57 4.31 -0.54
N LEU A 211 22.94 4.35 -1.83
CA LEU A 211 24.34 4.35 -2.26
C LEU A 211 25.03 5.68 -1.94
N ALA A 212 24.36 6.81 -2.12
CA ALA A 212 24.87 8.13 -1.74
C ALA A 212 25.11 8.20 -0.21
N TRP A 213 24.15 7.74 0.58
CA TRP A 213 24.31 7.65 2.04
C TRP A 213 25.48 6.73 2.45
N ALA A 214 25.60 5.56 1.81
CA ALA A 214 26.71 4.63 2.07
C ALA A 214 28.09 5.27 1.78
N TYR A 215 28.19 6.05 0.70
CA TYR A 215 29.39 6.82 0.38
C TYR A 215 29.74 7.82 1.52
N TRP A 216 28.77 8.64 1.95
CA TRP A 216 28.98 9.62 3.01
C TRP A 216 29.34 8.97 4.36
N LEU A 217 28.71 7.84 4.68
CA LEU A 217 29.00 7.08 5.89
C LEU A 217 30.45 6.58 5.91
N ILE A 218 30.92 5.96 4.81
CA ILE A 218 32.30 5.48 4.70
C ILE A 218 33.28 6.65 4.75
N LYS A 219 32.99 7.75 4.03
CA LYS A 219 33.85 8.93 4.01
C LYS A 219 34.02 9.55 5.41
N THR A 220 32.95 9.54 6.19
CA THR A 220 32.98 10.06 7.56
C THR A 220 33.76 9.15 8.50
N TYR A 221 33.65 7.83 8.32
CA TYR A 221 34.48 6.86 9.04
C TYR A 221 35.97 7.00 8.70
N GLU A 222 36.33 7.12 7.42
CA GLU A 222 37.73 7.24 6.95
C GLU A 222 38.44 8.48 7.49
N THR A 223 37.71 9.56 7.69
CA THR A 223 38.25 10.79 8.27
C THR A 223 38.33 10.76 9.80
N GLY A 224 38.09 9.60 10.43
CA GLY A 224 38.08 9.48 11.89
C GLY A 224 36.99 10.32 12.54
N GLY A 225 35.92 10.63 11.81
CA GLY A 225 34.90 11.58 12.23
C GLY A 225 35.37 13.04 12.22
N ALA A 226 36.51 13.39 11.62
CA ALA A 226 36.99 14.77 11.58
C ALA A 226 35.92 15.74 11.03
N TYR A 227 35.10 15.32 10.06
CA TYR A 227 33.95 16.12 9.58
C TYR A 227 32.87 16.40 10.65
N PHE A 228 32.71 15.51 11.63
CA PHE A 228 31.84 15.71 12.81
C PHE A 228 32.54 16.47 13.95
N PHE A 229 33.85 16.29 14.10
CA PHE A 229 34.66 16.83 15.21
C PHE A 229 35.53 18.05 14.83
N PHE A 230 35.28 18.71 13.70
CA PHE A 230 35.70 20.10 13.45
C PHE A 230 34.88 21.06 14.35
N THR A 231 35.06 20.83 15.64
CA THR A 231 34.58 21.53 16.82
C THR A 231 35.35 22.84 16.86
N GLY A 232 35.02 23.77 15.95
CA GLY A 232 35.66 25.08 15.93
C GLY A 232 35.19 26.05 14.85
N SER A 233 34.62 25.58 13.73
CA SER A 233 34.38 26.47 12.58
C SER A 233 33.03 26.31 11.84
N GLY A 234 32.09 25.44 12.25
CA GLY A 234 30.78 25.27 11.54
C GLY A 234 29.78 24.22 12.10
N TYR A 235 29.60 24.20 13.42
CA TYR A 235 29.19 23.06 14.29
C TYR A 235 27.97 22.17 13.96
N PHE A 236 26.86 22.66 13.39
CA PHE A 236 25.65 21.80 13.21
C PHE A 236 25.41 21.36 11.77
N TRP A 237 26.10 21.97 10.81
CA TRP A 237 25.83 21.71 9.39
C TRP A 237 26.12 20.26 8.99
N THR A 238 27.29 19.72 9.34
CA THR A 238 27.64 18.34 8.99
C THR A 238 26.65 17.34 9.59
N LEU A 239 26.22 17.56 10.84
CA LEU A 239 25.18 16.76 11.47
C LEU A 239 23.86 16.89 10.71
N GLY A 240 23.46 18.12 10.36
CA GLY A 240 22.27 18.40 9.56
C GLY A 240 22.29 17.72 8.20
N ALA A 241 23.43 17.71 7.50
CA ALA A 241 23.60 17.02 6.23
C ALA A 241 23.46 15.50 6.38
N VAL A 242 24.10 14.91 7.38
CA VAL A 242 23.96 13.46 7.66
C VAL A 242 22.53 13.10 8.07
N LEU A 243 21.87 13.94 8.86
CA LEU A 243 20.46 13.76 9.21
C LEU A 243 19.55 13.88 7.98
N ALA A 244 19.84 14.77 7.04
CA ALA A 244 19.10 14.89 5.78
C ALA A 244 19.20 13.59 4.94
N GLU A 245 20.40 13.02 4.82
CA GLU A 245 20.63 11.74 4.15
C GLU A 245 19.90 10.57 4.83
N ILE A 246 19.88 10.57 6.17
CA ILE A 246 19.13 9.60 6.97
C ILE A 246 17.62 9.75 6.72
N VAL A 247 17.08 10.96 6.81
CA VAL A 247 15.66 11.25 6.57
C VAL A 247 15.23 10.75 5.20
N GLN A 248 16.01 11.04 4.16
CA GLN A 248 15.72 10.61 2.80
C GLN A 248 15.69 9.08 2.68
N SER A 249 16.68 8.41 3.28
CA SER A 249 16.79 6.95 3.28
C SER A 249 15.62 6.28 4.03
N PHE A 250 15.23 6.82 5.18
CA PHE A 250 14.09 6.32 5.96
C PHE A 250 12.75 6.52 5.26
N ILE A 251 12.54 7.64 4.58
CA ILE A 251 11.31 7.88 3.81
C ILE A 251 11.14 6.83 2.70
N LEU A 252 12.24 6.40 2.07
CA LEU A 252 12.22 5.47 0.94
C LEU A 252 12.26 3.99 1.36
N ILE A 253 12.68 3.66 2.59
CA ILE A 253 12.87 2.27 3.03
C ILE A 253 11.57 1.45 3.00
N ASP A 254 10.45 2.05 3.42
CA ASP A 254 9.14 1.39 3.45
C ASP A 254 8.70 1.04 2.03
N PHE A 255 8.78 2.01 1.12
CA PHE A 255 8.49 1.80 -0.29
C PHE A 255 9.38 0.71 -0.90
N CYS A 256 10.70 0.80 -0.71
CA CYS A 256 11.65 -0.18 -1.25
C CYS A 256 11.40 -1.59 -0.70
N TYR A 257 11.06 -1.72 0.59
CA TYR A 257 10.71 -3.00 1.22
C TYR A 257 9.51 -3.65 0.54
N TYR A 258 8.38 -2.93 0.41
CA TYR A 258 7.17 -3.46 -0.22
C TYR A 258 7.37 -3.73 -1.71
N TYR A 259 8.15 -2.89 -2.39
CA TYR A 259 8.51 -3.08 -3.79
C TYR A 259 9.31 -4.37 -4.01
N ILE A 260 10.38 -4.61 -3.23
CA ILE A 260 11.17 -5.85 -3.29
C ILE A 260 10.30 -7.04 -2.92
N ARG A 261 9.46 -6.93 -1.88
CA ARG A 261 8.52 -8.00 -1.49
C ARG A 261 7.60 -8.39 -2.65
N ARG A 262 7.05 -7.42 -3.38
CA ARG A 262 6.20 -7.63 -4.56
C ARG A 262 6.96 -8.35 -5.68
N LEU A 263 8.17 -7.89 -6.02
CA LEU A 263 9.01 -8.55 -7.04
C LEU A 263 9.34 -9.98 -6.66
N THR A 264 9.69 -10.19 -5.40
CA THR A 264 10.00 -11.50 -4.84
C THR A 264 8.80 -12.45 -4.94
N MET A 265 7.59 -11.98 -4.64
CA MET A 265 6.35 -12.77 -4.79
C MET A 265 6.10 -13.18 -6.25
N ARG A 266 6.31 -12.27 -7.21
CA ARG A 266 6.22 -12.57 -8.65
C ARG A 266 7.21 -13.64 -9.09
N CYS A 267 8.47 -13.54 -8.69
CA CYS A 267 9.51 -14.52 -9.02
C CYS A 267 9.26 -15.92 -8.39
N LEU A 268 8.52 -15.99 -7.29
CA LEU A 268 8.19 -17.24 -6.59
C LEU A 268 7.00 -17.99 -7.18
N GLY A 269 6.34 -17.46 -8.22
CA GLY A 269 5.19 -18.12 -8.84
C GLY A 269 3.96 -18.23 -7.93
N ASN A 270 3.90 -17.48 -6.83
CA ASN A 270 2.65 -17.27 -6.12
C ASN A 270 1.75 -16.43 -7.03
N ILE A 271 0.72 -17.08 -7.56
CA ILE A 271 -0.12 -16.59 -8.65
C ILE A 271 -0.66 -15.19 -8.31
N ASP A 272 -0.19 -14.19 -9.06
CA ASP A 272 -0.85 -12.89 -9.18
C ASP A 272 -2.24 -13.18 -9.82
N LEU A 273 -3.32 -13.16 -9.03
CA LEU A 273 -4.66 -13.28 -9.57
C LEU A 273 -5.01 -11.94 -10.23
N THR A 274 -4.82 -11.87 -11.55
CA THR A 274 -5.23 -10.70 -12.33
C THR A 274 -6.70 -10.85 -12.71
N ILE A 275 -7.56 -10.01 -12.13
CA ILE A 275 -8.98 -9.95 -12.45
C ILE A 275 -9.20 -8.78 -13.40
N HIS A 276 -9.67 -9.05 -14.62
CA HIS A 276 -10.18 -8.02 -15.53
C HIS A 276 -11.62 -7.72 -15.12
N CYS A 277 -11.88 -6.51 -14.62
CA CYS A 277 -13.24 -6.05 -14.31
C CYS A 277 -13.77 -5.16 -15.42
N ARG A 278 -14.70 -5.70 -16.21
CA ARG A 278 -15.43 -4.97 -17.24
C ARG A 278 -16.94 -5.11 -17.01
N SER A 279 -17.66 -4.02 -17.16
CA SER A 279 -19.12 -3.98 -17.30
C SER A 279 -19.51 -3.56 -18.73
N LYS A 280 -20.80 -3.50 -19.03
CA LYS A 280 -21.31 -3.03 -20.33
C LYS A 280 -21.01 -1.54 -20.57
N ASP A 281 -20.99 -0.74 -19.50
CA ASP A 281 -20.90 0.71 -19.56
C ASP A 281 -19.52 1.26 -19.15
N ASP A 282 -18.74 0.49 -18.37
CA ASP A 282 -17.43 0.87 -17.84
C ASP A 282 -16.43 -0.30 -17.88
N ASP A 283 -15.20 -0.03 -18.30
CA ASP A 283 -14.06 -0.95 -18.19
C ASP A 283 -13.11 -0.44 -17.09
N LEU A 284 -13.09 -1.12 -15.94
CA LEU A 284 -12.22 -0.78 -14.81
C LEU A 284 -10.79 -1.32 -15.01
N GLY A 285 -10.57 -2.11 -16.06
CA GLY A 285 -9.27 -2.65 -16.43
C GLY A 285 -8.84 -3.83 -15.58
N ASN A 286 -7.53 -4.07 -15.57
CA ASN A 286 -6.91 -5.22 -14.91
C ASN A 286 -6.49 -4.87 -13.48
N HIS A 287 -7.02 -5.61 -12.51
CA HIS A 287 -6.66 -5.50 -11.10
C HIS A 287 -5.86 -6.72 -10.66
N MET A 288 -4.72 -6.50 -10.02
CA MET A 288 -3.88 -7.57 -9.48
C MET A 288 -4.20 -7.79 -8.00
N ILE A 289 -4.63 -8.99 -7.63
CA ILE A 289 -4.87 -9.40 -6.25
C ILE A 289 -3.72 -10.27 -5.77
N TYR A 290 -3.16 -9.92 -4.61
CA TYR A 290 -2.07 -10.64 -3.95
C TYR A 290 -2.60 -11.62 -2.91
N TYR A 291 -1.84 -12.68 -2.64
CA TYR A 291 -2.10 -13.60 -1.52
C TYR A 291 -2.00 -12.83 -0.19
N ASP A 292 -3.03 -12.93 0.67
CA ASP A 292 -3.31 -12.12 1.88
C ASP A 292 -3.90 -10.70 1.68
N ASP A 293 -4.19 -10.26 0.46
CA ASP A 293 -4.90 -8.98 0.22
C ASP A 293 -6.39 -9.20 -0.10
N PHE A 294 -7.26 -8.36 0.48
CA PHE A 294 -8.67 -8.25 0.10
C PHE A 294 -8.88 -6.98 -0.73
N TYR A 295 -9.43 -7.13 -1.94
CA TYR A 295 -9.76 -5.99 -2.82
C TYR A 295 -11.26 -5.75 -2.83
N ILE A 296 -11.69 -4.54 -2.44
CA ILE A 296 -13.10 -4.14 -2.44
C ILE A 296 -13.35 -3.25 -3.66
N PHE A 297 -14.13 -3.75 -4.62
CA PHE A 297 -14.61 -2.94 -5.74
C PHE A 297 -15.60 -1.90 -5.23
N LYS A 298 -15.30 -0.62 -5.44
CA LYS A 298 -16.21 0.49 -5.17
C LYS A 298 -16.73 1.03 -6.49
N PHE A 299 -17.99 0.78 -6.78
CA PHE A 299 -18.67 1.36 -7.93
C PHE A 299 -19.29 2.69 -7.54
N GLN A 300 -19.06 3.75 -8.33
CA GLN A 300 -19.86 4.97 -8.26
C GLN A 300 -20.95 4.90 -9.32
N VAL A 301 -22.20 4.84 -8.89
CA VAL A 301 -23.34 4.92 -9.81
C VAL A 301 -23.58 6.39 -10.13
N ASN A 302 -23.32 6.80 -11.38
CA ASN A 302 -23.57 8.17 -11.84
C ASN A 302 -24.97 8.25 -12.47
N ILE A 303 -25.98 8.60 -11.68
CA ILE A 303 -27.37 8.73 -12.18
C ILE A 303 -27.59 10.16 -12.66
N LYS A 304 -27.66 10.33 -13.98
CA LYS A 304 -28.08 11.60 -14.59
C LYS A 304 -29.54 11.90 -14.21
N GLY A 305 -29.76 12.97 -13.45
CA GLY A 305 -31.06 13.67 -13.41
C GLY A 305 -32.01 13.39 -12.24
N ARG A 306 -31.57 12.82 -11.10
CA ARG A 306 -32.40 12.72 -9.89
C ARG A 306 -31.62 13.00 -8.60
N SER A 307 -32.30 13.49 -7.56
CA SER A 307 -31.71 13.78 -6.25
C SER A 307 -31.26 12.48 -5.56
N LEU A 308 -30.10 12.55 -4.88
CA LEU A 308 -29.41 11.41 -4.26
C LEU A 308 -30.31 10.63 -3.26
N GLY A 309 -31.24 11.32 -2.58
CA GLY A 309 -32.15 10.72 -1.61
C GLY A 309 -33.28 9.87 -2.24
N ALA A 310 -33.87 10.32 -3.35
CA ALA A 310 -34.90 9.57 -4.06
C ALA A 310 -34.31 8.35 -4.78
N VAL A 311 -33.09 8.50 -5.30
CA VAL A 311 -32.30 7.41 -5.89
C VAL A 311 -31.90 6.38 -4.83
N ALA A 312 -31.44 6.80 -3.64
CA ALA A 312 -31.04 5.86 -2.59
C ALA A 312 -32.22 4.99 -2.12
N GLN A 313 -33.44 5.54 -2.04
CA GLN A 313 -34.64 4.77 -1.72
C GLN A 313 -35.11 3.85 -2.87
N ASP A 314 -35.00 4.27 -4.13
CA ASP A 314 -35.34 3.41 -5.28
C ASP A 314 -34.30 2.31 -5.52
N VAL A 315 -33.01 2.59 -5.32
CA VAL A 315 -31.91 1.62 -5.39
C VAL A 315 -32.00 0.61 -4.24
N ALA A 316 -32.31 1.06 -3.02
CA ALA A 316 -32.57 0.15 -1.90
C ALA A 316 -33.81 -0.73 -2.12
N ARG A 317 -34.86 -0.21 -2.79
CA ARG A 317 -36.08 -0.98 -3.12
C ARG A 317 -35.90 -2.00 -4.24
N ASN A 318 -35.00 -1.76 -5.18
CA ASN A 318 -34.76 -2.65 -6.32
C ASN A 318 -33.53 -3.55 -6.15
N GLN A 319 -32.89 -3.50 -4.98
CA GLN A 319 -31.72 -4.30 -4.64
C GLN A 319 -32.11 -5.74 -4.32
N GLU A 320 -31.39 -6.68 -4.92
CA GLU A 320 -31.51 -8.10 -4.58
C GLU A 320 -30.67 -8.39 -3.33
N ILE A 321 -31.32 -8.87 -2.26
CA ILE A 321 -30.66 -9.24 -1.02
C ILE A 321 -30.17 -10.67 -1.14
N THR A 322 -28.90 -10.88 -0.80
CA THR A 322 -28.30 -12.22 -0.72
C THR A 322 -28.19 -12.65 0.74
N VAL A 323 -28.72 -13.82 1.06
CA VAL A 323 -28.54 -14.47 2.36
C VAL A 323 -27.63 -15.67 2.16
N GLU A 324 -26.58 -15.75 2.97
CA GLU A 324 -25.60 -16.84 2.95
C GLU A 324 -25.45 -17.48 4.33
N ILE A 325 -25.46 -18.81 4.34
CA ILE A 325 -25.39 -19.60 5.56
C ILE A 325 -24.25 -20.60 5.43
N TYR A 326 -23.31 -20.53 6.35
CA TYR A 326 -22.16 -21.40 6.42
C TYR A 326 -22.33 -22.43 7.55
N ASN A 327 -22.19 -23.71 7.20
CA ASN A 327 -22.15 -24.79 8.20
C ASN A 327 -20.69 -25.05 8.63
N ALA A 328 -20.29 -24.49 9.77
CA ALA A 328 -18.94 -24.68 10.35
C ALA A 328 -18.89 -25.87 11.34
N LEU A 329 -19.86 -26.78 11.30
CA LEU A 329 -19.90 -27.96 12.18
C LEU A 329 -18.96 -29.09 11.69
N PRO A 330 -18.57 -30.02 12.58
CA PRO A 330 -17.82 -31.24 12.23
C PRO A 330 -18.51 -32.10 11.16
N LYS A 331 -17.74 -32.93 10.45
CA LYS A 331 -18.16 -33.66 9.23
C LYS A 331 -19.43 -34.52 9.34
N ASP A 332 -19.78 -34.98 10.54
CA ASP A 332 -20.92 -35.86 10.77
C ASP A 332 -22.24 -35.10 11.05
N LEU A 333 -22.20 -33.76 10.99
CA LEU A 333 -23.35 -32.91 11.32
C LEU A 333 -23.88 -32.20 10.08
N ILE A 334 -25.08 -32.66 9.68
CA ILE A 334 -25.84 -32.14 8.55
C ILE A 334 -26.89 -31.16 9.09
N ILE A 335 -27.01 -30.00 8.46
CA ILE A 335 -28.10 -29.07 8.75
C ILE A 335 -29.09 -29.17 7.59
N MET A 336 -30.28 -29.69 7.87
CA MET A 336 -31.40 -29.54 6.93
C MET A 336 -32.04 -28.19 7.17
N ILE A 337 -32.28 -27.44 6.11
CA ILE A 337 -32.79 -26.08 6.12
C ILE A 337 -34.06 -26.07 5.28
N HIS A 338 -35.19 -25.73 5.88
CA HIS A 338 -36.39 -25.37 5.11
C HIS A 338 -36.57 -23.86 5.16
N CYS A 339 -36.31 -23.21 4.04
CA CYS A 339 -36.49 -21.77 3.86
C CYS A 339 -37.90 -21.49 3.34
N LYS A 340 -38.68 -20.74 4.13
CA LYS A 340 -40.05 -20.36 3.76
C LYS A 340 -40.33 -18.91 4.13
N SER A 341 -40.99 -18.21 3.20
CA SER A 341 -41.58 -16.88 3.39
C SER A 341 -43.11 -16.99 3.38
N LYS A 342 -43.79 -15.90 3.74
CA LYS A 342 -45.25 -15.78 3.60
C LYS A 342 -45.71 -15.95 2.14
N ASN A 343 -44.86 -15.59 1.17
CA ASN A 343 -45.21 -15.57 -0.26
C ASN A 343 -44.43 -16.57 -1.12
N ASP A 344 -43.24 -17.03 -0.67
CA ASP A 344 -42.35 -17.89 -1.44
C ASP A 344 -41.86 -19.06 -0.59
N ASP A 345 -42.00 -20.30 -1.09
CA ASP A 345 -41.46 -21.51 -0.46
C ASP A 345 -40.24 -21.96 -1.26
N LEU A 346 -39.05 -21.85 -0.68
CA LEU A 346 -37.79 -22.23 -1.32
C LEU A 346 -37.47 -23.72 -1.10
N GLY A 347 -38.30 -24.43 -0.34
CA GLY A 347 -38.17 -25.86 -0.10
C GLY A 347 -37.08 -26.25 0.90
N PRO A 348 -36.95 -27.56 1.17
CA PRO A 348 -35.90 -28.11 2.02
C PRO A 348 -34.58 -28.26 1.25
N HIS A 349 -33.48 -27.87 1.91
CA HIS A 349 -32.10 -27.97 1.41
C HIS A 349 -31.20 -28.57 2.48
N THR A 350 -30.25 -29.40 2.07
CA THR A 350 -29.34 -30.08 2.98
C THR A 350 -27.95 -29.47 2.87
N VAL A 351 -27.44 -28.88 3.95
CA VAL A 351 -26.13 -28.22 4.00
C VAL A 351 -25.14 -29.11 4.74
N PHE A 352 -24.21 -29.71 4.00
CA PHE A 352 -23.15 -30.54 4.56
C PHE A 352 -22.11 -29.69 5.31
N ALA A 353 -21.33 -30.35 6.16
CA ALA A 353 -20.25 -29.68 6.89
C ALA A 353 -19.28 -28.95 5.96
N HIS A 354 -18.90 -27.74 6.32
CA HIS A 354 -18.04 -26.82 5.57
C HIS A 354 -18.60 -26.39 4.21
N GLN A 355 -19.92 -26.48 4.01
CA GLN A 355 -20.60 -25.95 2.82
C GLN A 355 -21.43 -24.70 3.13
N PHE A 356 -21.77 -24.00 2.05
CA PHE A 356 -22.57 -22.79 2.06
C PHE A 356 -23.91 -23.05 1.38
N TYR A 357 -24.96 -22.44 1.92
CA TYR A 357 -26.25 -22.30 1.24
C TYR A 357 -26.55 -20.83 1.02
N THR A 358 -26.83 -20.47 -0.23
CA THR A 358 -27.02 -19.09 -0.64
C THR A 358 -28.28 -18.95 -1.47
N PHE A 359 -29.13 -17.99 -1.14
CA PHE A 359 -30.31 -17.65 -1.92
C PHE A 359 -30.49 -16.14 -2.00
N ARG A 360 -31.25 -15.70 -3.01
CA ARG A 360 -31.43 -14.29 -3.34
C ARG A 360 -32.91 -13.97 -3.50
N PHE A 361 -33.31 -12.80 -3.04
CA PHE A 361 -34.70 -12.33 -3.14
C PHE A 361 -34.77 -10.80 -3.09
N ARG A 362 -35.95 -10.26 -3.40
CA ARG A 362 -36.25 -8.84 -3.27
C ARG A 362 -37.27 -8.61 -2.16
N VAL A 363 -37.09 -7.53 -1.41
CA VAL A 363 -38.07 -7.12 -0.39
C VAL A 363 -39.32 -6.62 -1.10
N ASN A 364 -40.49 -7.00 -0.60
CA ASN A 364 -41.75 -6.56 -1.17
C ASN A 364 -41.98 -5.06 -0.91
N PHE A 365 -42.87 -4.46 -1.71
CA PHE A 365 -43.14 -3.03 -1.66
C PHE A 365 -43.55 -2.51 -0.26
N TRP A 366 -44.17 -3.37 0.55
CA TRP A 366 -44.70 -3.05 1.88
C TRP A 366 -43.72 -3.34 3.03
N GLU A 367 -42.48 -3.77 2.71
CA GLU A 367 -41.45 -4.14 3.69
C GLU A 367 -41.93 -5.17 4.73
N THR A 368 -42.73 -6.14 4.31
CA THR A 368 -43.21 -7.25 5.15
C THR A 368 -42.56 -8.58 4.81
N THR A 369 -41.47 -8.57 4.03
CA THR A 369 -40.74 -9.79 3.66
C THR A 369 -40.09 -10.41 4.88
N LEU A 370 -40.42 -11.67 5.15
CA LEU A 370 -39.90 -12.45 6.25
C LEU A 370 -39.47 -13.81 5.71
N PHE A 371 -38.25 -14.24 6.04
CA PHE A 371 -37.82 -15.62 5.84
C PHE A 371 -37.54 -16.24 7.20
N PHE A 372 -38.15 -17.40 7.43
CA PHE A 372 -37.87 -18.22 8.59
C PHE A 372 -37.33 -19.57 8.15
N PHE A 373 -36.39 -20.08 8.94
CA PHE A 373 -35.72 -21.34 8.71
C PHE A 373 -36.20 -22.32 9.75
N ARG A 374 -36.68 -23.47 9.29
CA ARG A 374 -36.71 -24.66 10.13
C ARG A 374 -35.44 -25.43 9.89
N PHE A 375 -34.72 -25.72 10.96
CA PHE A 375 -33.57 -26.58 10.86
C PHE A 375 -33.65 -27.74 11.85
N THR A 376 -33.08 -28.86 11.42
CA THR A 376 -32.98 -30.08 12.20
C THR A 376 -31.52 -30.35 12.51
N TRP A 377 -31.19 -30.49 13.81
CA TRP A 377 -29.85 -30.78 14.29
C TRP A 377 -29.92 -31.81 15.42
N LYS A 378 -29.29 -32.99 15.26
CA LYS A 378 -29.28 -34.07 16.26
C LYS A 378 -30.66 -34.29 16.92
N ASP A 379 -31.68 -34.50 16.10
CA ASP A 379 -33.09 -34.70 16.50
C ASP A 379 -33.81 -33.50 17.13
N ILE A 380 -33.16 -32.33 17.20
CA ILE A 380 -33.79 -31.07 17.61
C ILE A 380 -34.30 -30.33 16.38
N LEU A 381 -35.60 -30.04 16.36
CA LEU A 381 -36.23 -29.15 15.39
C LEU A 381 -36.39 -27.76 16.00
N ALA A 382 -35.81 -26.74 15.36
CA ALA A 382 -35.97 -25.35 15.78
C ALA A 382 -36.30 -24.45 14.59
N THR A 383 -37.04 -23.38 14.87
CA THR A 383 -37.45 -22.38 13.86
C THR A 383 -36.92 -21.01 14.22
N LEU A 384 -36.27 -20.32 13.29
CA LEU A 384 -35.70 -18.99 13.48
C LEU A 384 -35.97 -18.07 12.29
N ASN A 385 -36.23 -16.79 12.56
CA ASN A 385 -36.28 -15.74 11.54
C ASN A 385 -34.87 -15.28 11.14
N ILE A 386 -34.39 -15.79 10.01
CA ILE A 386 -33.08 -15.46 9.44
C ILE A 386 -33.07 -14.11 8.71
N PHE A 387 -34.25 -13.63 8.29
CA PHE A 387 -34.41 -12.34 7.65
C PHE A 387 -35.81 -11.77 7.96
N ASP A 388 -35.84 -10.52 8.40
CA ASP A 388 -37.01 -9.71 8.68
C ASP A 388 -36.76 -8.30 8.10
N ALA A 389 -37.56 -7.89 7.12
CA ALA A 389 -37.37 -6.64 6.41
C ALA A 389 -37.24 -5.41 7.34
N TRP A 390 -37.92 -5.39 8.49
CA TRP A 390 -37.84 -4.30 9.45
C TRP A 390 -36.54 -4.32 10.26
N ARG A 391 -36.15 -5.50 10.76
CA ARG A 391 -34.92 -5.66 11.55
C ARG A 391 -33.67 -5.44 10.70
N GLU A 392 -33.71 -5.90 9.45
CA GLU A 392 -32.56 -5.87 8.55
C GLU A 392 -32.32 -4.51 7.87
N ARG A 393 -33.27 -3.56 7.94
CA ARG A 393 -33.20 -2.22 7.33
C ARG A 393 -31.90 -1.45 7.59
N TYR A 394 -31.26 -1.70 8.73
CA TYR A 394 -29.98 -1.07 9.14
C TYR A 394 -28.86 -2.09 9.41
N ARG A 395 -29.10 -3.38 9.15
CA ARG A 395 -28.21 -4.49 9.52
C ARG A 395 -27.61 -5.19 8.31
N CYS A 396 -28.44 -5.46 7.30
CA CYS A 396 -28.10 -6.18 6.07
C CYS A 396 -28.75 -5.47 4.87
N LEU A 397 -28.06 -4.48 4.29
CA LEU A 397 -28.57 -3.71 3.14
C LEU A 397 -28.51 -4.51 1.82
N MET A 398 -27.50 -5.37 1.66
CA MET A 398 -27.32 -6.21 0.46
C MET A 398 -27.00 -7.67 0.79
N TYR A 399 -26.36 -7.90 1.93
CA TYR A 399 -25.74 -9.18 2.24
C TYR A 399 -25.92 -9.50 3.71
N CYS A 400 -26.48 -10.69 3.97
CA CYS A 400 -26.81 -11.16 5.31
C CYS A 400 -26.13 -12.50 5.54
N TRP A 401 -25.22 -12.53 6.51
CA TRP A 401 -24.32 -13.66 6.75
C TRP A 401 -24.66 -14.36 8.07
N TRP A 402 -24.72 -15.69 8.01
CA TRP A 402 -24.99 -16.55 9.15
C TRP A 402 -24.01 -17.73 9.22
N VAL A 403 -23.57 -18.08 10.42
CA VAL A 403 -22.67 -19.22 10.66
C VAL A 403 -23.24 -20.13 11.72
N ALA A 404 -23.40 -21.40 11.38
CA ALA A 404 -23.65 -22.44 12.38
C ALA A 404 -22.31 -22.93 12.93
N GLN A 405 -22.01 -22.62 14.20
CA GLN A 405 -20.75 -22.97 14.84
C GLN A 405 -20.95 -23.40 16.29
N GLY A 406 -20.38 -24.54 16.67
CA GLY A 406 -20.51 -25.08 18.01
C GLY A 406 -21.98 -25.25 18.42
N ASN A 407 -22.36 -24.61 19.54
CA ASN A 407 -23.73 -24.66 20.06
C ASN A 407 -24.59 -23.42 19.73
N ALA A 408 -24.23 -22.65 18.70
CA ALA A 408 -25.06 -21.53 18.24
C ALA A 408 -25.13 -21.35 16.72
N LEU A 409 -26.20 -20.69 16.29
CA LEU A 409 -26.29 -20.00 15.01
C LEU A 409 -25.98 -18.52 15.24
N LEU A 410 -24.94 -18.03 14.57
CA LEU A 410 -24.41 -16.69 14.71
C LEU A 410 -24.79 -15.85 13.49
N GLY A 411 -25.44 -14.71 13.69
CA GLY A 411 -25.78 -13.75 12.64
C GLY A 411 -24.87 -12.52 12.71
N PHE A 412 -24.47 -12.00 11.55
CA PHE A 412 -23.48 -10.92 11.44
C PHE A 412 -24.05 -9.71 10.70
N LYS A 413 -23.69 -8.51 11.16
CA LYS A 413 -23.92 -7.25 10.43
C LYS A 413 -23.07 -7.16 9.19
N GLN A 414 -23.60 -6.53 8.15
CA GLN A 414 -22.85 -6.26 6.93
C GLN A 414 -21.59 -5.41 7.25
N ASN A 415 -20.41 -5.87 6.82
CA ASN A 415 -19.09 -5.29 7.08
C ASN A 415 -18.54 -5.40 8.51
N TYR A 416 -19.13 -6.24 9.37
CA TYR A 416 -18.62 -6.52 10.72
C TYR A 416 -18.24 -8.00 10.88
N SER A 417 -17.14 -8.26 11.59
CA SER A 417 -16.63 -9.60 11.89
C SER A 417 -17.12 -10.17 13.22
N ILE A 418 -17.90 -9.41 13.98
CA ILE A 418 -18.44 -9.81 15.29
C ILE A 418 -19.93 -10.10 15.11
N ALA A 419 -20.35 -11.29 15.57
CA ALA A 419 -21.76 -11.69 15.53
C ALA A 419 -22.59 -10.82 16.48
N ASP A 420 -23.67 -10.24 15.96
CA ASP A 420 -24.61 -9.40 16.73
C ASP A 420 -25.88 -10.16 17.12
N ILE A 421 -26.19 -11.28 16.45
CA ILE A 421 -27.24 -12.21 16.87
C ILE A 421 -26.62 -13.55 17.25
N HIS A 422 -26.98 -14.03 18.43
CA HIS A 422 -26.56 -15.32 18.96
C HIS A 422 -27.81 -16.15 19.25
N PHE A 423 -28.02 -17.20 18.45
CA PHE A 423 -29.08 -18.16 18.69
C PHE A 423 -28.48 -19.47 19.19
N MET A 424 -28.47 -19.65 20.50
CA MET A 424 -28.01 -20.89 21.12
C MET A 424 -29.01 -22.02 20.84
N TRP A 425 -28.54 -23.16 20.31
CA TRP A 425 -29.33 -24.38 20.30
C TRP A 425 -29.37 -24.87 21.75
N ARG A 426 -30.50 -24.71 22.45
CA ARG A 426 -30.58 -25.08 23.89
C ARG A 426 -30.14 -26.54 24.10
N PRO A 427 -29.34 -26.82 25.14
CA PRO A 427 -29.66 -27.90 26.07
C PRO A 427 -30.48 -27.30 27.23
N GLN A 428 -31.64 -27.86 27.59
CA GLN A 428 -32.25 -27.58 28.90
C GLN A 428 -31.81 -28.62 29.94
N PRO A 429 -31.82 -28.28 31.24
CA PRO A 429 -30.78 -28.66 32.19
C PRO A 429 -30.98 -30.07 32.75
N ALA A 430 -29.87 -30.75 33.07
CA ALA A 430 -29.87 -31.86 34.03
C ALA A 430 -29.34 -31.32 35.37
N ASN A 431 -30.23 -31.29 36.35
CA ASN A 431 -30.05 -31.21 37.79
C ASN A 431 -28.60 -31.36 38.30
N VAL A 432 -28.06 -30.29 38.91
CA VAL A 432 -27.10 -30.47 40.01
C VAL A 432 -27.92 -30.49 41.28
N SER A 433 -28.04 -31.71 41.81
CA SER A 433 -28.49 -32.03 43.16
C SER A 433 -27.92 -31.05 44.18
N THR A 434 -28.82 -30.40 44.92
CA THR A 434 -28.56 -29.96 46.28
C THR A 434 -28.14 -31.17 47.10
N THR A 435 -26.85 -31.30 47.39
CA THR A 435 -26.41 -32.06 48.54
C THR A 435 -26.89 -31.32 49.79
N LYS A 436 -27.96 -31.84 50.38
CA LYS A 436 -28.17 -31.76 51.83
C LYS A 436 -27.22 -32.77 52.46
N GLU A 437 -26.31 -32.29 53.28
CA GLU A 437 -25.59 -32.94 54.39
C GLU A 437 -24.95 -31.73 55.09
N GLY A 438 -25.09 -31.46 56.38
CA GLY A 438 -25.52 -32.22 57.54
C GLY A 438 -24.88 -31.47 58.70
#